data_AF-A0A8C3UE13-F1
#
_entry.id   AF-A0A8C3UE13-F1
#
_cell.length_a   1.000
_cell.length_b   1.000
_cell.length_c   1.000
_cell.angle_alpha   90.00
_cell.angle_beta   90.00
_cell.angle_gamma   90.00
#
_symmetry.space_group_name_H-M   'P 1'
#
loop_
_entity.id
_entity.type
_entity.pdbx_description
1 polymer ?
#
loop_
_entity_poly.entity_id
_entity_poly.type
_entity_poly.pdbx_seq_one_letter_code
_entity_poly.pdbx_strand_id
1 'polypeptide(L)'
;MSCFCIPKQILKSRMAAFLESGSVHEFDSRWRTEDCNDCSCSKTGIGCCDSYMTPGDYDEEKCESIFNKETCSYKVVEKDDHSKECPVHSWVG
;
A
#
# COMPACT_ATOMS: atom_id res chain seq x y z
N MET A 1 -5.78 3.31 7.06
CA MET A 1 -4.54 3.59 6.34
C MET A 1 -3.48 3.07 7.24
N SER A 2 -2.97 1.88 6.97
CA SER A 2 -1.92 1.33 7.84
C SER A 2 -0.64 2.04 7.44
N CYS A 3 -0.18 2.95 8.29
CA CYS A 3 1.07 3.65 8.10
C CYS A 3 2.10 3.11 9.10
N PHE A 4 3.30 2.80 8.62
CA PHE A 4 4.41 2.37 9.44
C PHE A 4 5.65 3.24 9.19
N CYS A 5 6.42 3.47 10.25
CA CYS A 5 7.64 4.26 10.20
C CYS A 5 8.85 3.33 10.24
N ILE A 6 9.70 3.40 9.21
CA ILE A 6 10.94 2.63 9.16
C ILE A 6 12.08 3.46 9.79
N PRO A 7 12.88 2.88 10.70
CA PRO A 7 14.06 3.54 11.24
C PRO A 7 15.04 3.93 10.13
N LYS A 8 15.52 5.17 10.19
CA LYS A 8 16.39 5.75 9.17
C LYS A 8 17.85 5.32 9.38
N GLN A 9 18.46 4.70 8.37
CA GLN A 9 19.93 4.58 8.29
C GLN A 9 20.47 5.71 7.41
N ILE A 10 21.13 6.68 8.04
CA ILE A 10 21.72 7.85 7.35
C ILE A 10 23.09 7.45 6.82
N LEU A 11 23.25 7.40 5.49
CA LEU A 11 24.58 7.39 4.91
C LEU A 11 25.20 8.78 5.17
N LYS A 12 26.13 8.88 6.13
CA LYS A 12 26.74 10.15 6.59
C LYS A 12 27.44 10.99 5.50
N SER A 13 27.49 10.50 4.26
CA SER A 13 28.16 11.11 3.10
C SER A 13 27.19 11.57 2.00
N ARG A 14 25.90 11.20 2.03
CA ARG A 14 24.91 11.59 1.00
C ARG A 14 23.58 11.98 1.65
N MET A 15 22.87 12.94 1.06
CA MET A 15 21.52 13.37 1.49
C MET A 15 20.44 12.33 1.14
N ALA A 16 20.68 11.06 1.48
CA ALA A 16 19.83 9.94 1.14
C ALA A 16 19.63 9.01 2.34
N ALA A 17 18.47 8.37 2.40
CA ALA A 17 18.15 7.31 3.35
C ALA A 17 18.31 5.95 2.69
N PHE A 18 18.91 5.01 3.42
CA PHE A 18 19.01 3.60 3.05
C PHE A 18 17.90 2.83 3.75
N LEU A 19 17.07 2.11 2.98
CA LEU A 19 16.15 1.12 3.51
C LEU A 19 16.84 -0.24 3.63
N GLU A 20 16.48 -1.04 4.62
CA GLU A 20 16.99 -2.42 4.75
C GLU A 20 16.66 -3.30 3.53
N SER A 21 15.69 -2.90 2.71
CA SER A 21 15.39 -3.50 1.40
C SER A 21 16.49 -3.27 0.34
N GLY A 22 17.56 -2.54 0.66
CA GLY A 22 18.64 -2.22 -0.27
C GLY A 22 18.37 -1.00 -1.17
N SER A 23 17.25 -0.32 -0.98
CA SER A 23 16.84 0.84 -1.77
C SER A 23 17.37 2.14 -1.15
N VAL A 24 17.97 3.01 -1.97
CA VAL A 24 18.44 4.34 -1.55
C VAL A 24 17.51 5.39 -2.12
N HIS A 25 16.93 6.21 -1.25
CA HIS A 25 16.01 7.28 -1.65
C HIS A 25 16.49 8.63 -1.11
N GLU A 26 16.37 9.69 -1.93
CA GLU A 26 16.71 11.06 -1.52
C GLU A 26 15.75 11.60 -0.46
N PHE A 27 16.16 12.63 0.28
CA PHE A 27 15.25 13.32 1.18
C PHE A 27 14.12 14.04 0.43
N ASP A 28 12.95 14.07 1.06
CA ASP A 28 11.70 14.63 0.54
C ASP A 28 11.20 13.94 -0.74
N SER A 29 11.75 12.76 -1.04
CA SER A 29 11.26 11.90 -2.12
C SER A 29 10.07 11.06 -1.67
N ARG A 30 9.20 10.75 -2.63
CA ARG A 30 8.08 9.82 -2.49
C ARG A 30 8.19 8.75 -3.56
N TRP A 31 7.90 7.51 -3.19
CA TRP A 31 7.89 6.39 -4.13
C TRP A 31 6.83 5.37 -3.76
N ARG A 32 6.38 4.64 -4.77
CA ARG A 32 5.47 3.49 -4.66
C ARG A 32 6.32 2.22 -4.61
N THR A 33 6.10 1.33 -3.66
CA THR A 33 6.72 0.00 -3.66
C THR A 33 5.92 -0.97 -4.54
N GLU A 34 6.51 -2.10 -4.91
CA GLU A 34 5.81 -3.19 -5.62
C GLU A 34 4.66 -3.79 -4.79
N ASP A 35 4.77 -3.70 -3.46
CA ASP A 35 3.72 -4.10 -2.51
C ASP A 35 2.62 -3.05 -2.35
N CYS A 36 2.52 -2.08 -3.27
CA CYS A 36 1.49 -1.04 -3.25
C CYS A 36 1.52 -0.16 -1.99
N ASN A 37 2.72 0.16 -1.49
CA ASN A 37 2.87 1.13 -0.40
C ASN A 37 3.38 2.46 -0.93
N ASP A 38 2.71 3.54 -0.56
CA ASP A 38 3.19 4.90 -0.75
C ASP A 38 4.14 5.27 0.39
N CYS A 39 5.42 5.32 0.07
CA CYS A 39 6.49 5.68 0.99
C CYS A 39 6.95 7.12 0.77
N SER A 40 7.29 7.78 1.85
CA SER A 40 7.89 9.11 1.86
C SER A 40 9.11 9.13 2.77
N CYS A 41 10.23 9.65 2.26
CA CYS A 41 11.45 9.82 3.02
C CYS A 41 11.56 11.27 3.47
N SER A 42 11.63 11.50 4.78
CA SER A 42 11.78 12.82 5.36
C SER A 42 13.03 12.93 6.23
N LYS A 43 13.27 14.11 6.77
CA LYS A 43 14.37 14.33 7.73
C LYS A 43 14.16 13.51 9.02
N THR A 44 12.92 13.29 9.44
CA THR A 44 12.54 12.62 10.69
C THR A 44 12.43 11.10 10.57
N GLY A 45 12.26 10.57 9.36
CA GLY A 45 12.16 9.12 9.13
C GLY A 45 11.53 8.80 7.76
N ILE A 46 11.33 7.52 7.51
CA ILE A 46 10.59 7.05 6.33
C ILE A 46 9.22 6.59 6.81
N GLY A 47 8.16 7.16 6.25
CA GLY A 47 6.78 6.73 6.50
C GLY A 47 6.21 6.06 5.25
N CYS A 48 5.76 4.82 5.38
CA CYS A 48 5.11 4.07 4.33
C CYS A 48 3.67 3.79 4.72
N CYS A 49 2.73 3.98 3.80
CA CYS A 49 1.32 3.69 4.00
C CYS A 49 0.81 2.81 2.86
N ASP A 50 -0.15 1.93 3.15
CA ASP A 50 -0.87 1.21 2.10
C ASP A 50 -1.50 2.22 1.13
N SER A 51 -1.32 2.02 -0.18
CA SER A 51 -1.93 2.88 -1.22
C SER A 51 -3.30 2.37 -1.68
N TYR A 52 -3.78 1.28 -1.08
CA TYR A 52 -5.03 0.62 -1.42
C TYR A 52 -5.99 0.62 -0.22
N MET A 53 -7.29 0.57 -0.53
CA MET A 53 -8.33 0.39 0.47
C MET A 53 -8.77 -1.07 0.49
N THR A 54 -8.91 -1.63 1.68
CA THR A 54 -9.41 -2.99 1.90
C THR A 54 -10.92 -2.95 2.09
N PRO A 55 -11.70 -3.78 1.38
CA PRO A 55 -13.15 -3.84 1.57
C PRO A 55 -13.45 -4.40 2.97
N GLY A 56 -14.23 -3.67 3.76
CA GLY A 56 -14.52 -4.02 5.15
C GLY A 56 -15.90 -4.64 5.37
N ASP A 57 -16.87 -4.34 4.51
CA ASP A 57 -18.25 -4.83 4.63
C ASP A 57 -18.81 -5.17 3.25
N TYR A 58 -18.92 -6.47 2.97
CA TYR A 58 -19.51 -7.04 1.76
C TYR A 58 -20.02 -8.46 2.06
N ASP A 59 -20.85 -9.02 1.18
CA ASP A 59 -21.37 -10.39 1.31
C ASP A 59 -20.24 -11.43 1.07
N GLU A 60 -19.48 -11.78 2.11
CA GLU A 60 -18.40 -12.77 2.04
C GLU A 60 -18.89 -14.19 1.70
N GLU A 61 -20.19 -14.47 1.78
CA GLU A 61 -20.74 -15.78 1.38
C GLU A 61 -20.81 -15.88 -0.15
N LYS A 62 -21.36 -14.85 -0.81
CA LYS A 62 -21.54 -14.84 -2.28
C LYS A 62 -20.41 -14.18 -3.04
N CYS A 63 -19.60 -13.36 -2.38
CA CYS A 63 -18.61 -12.53 -3.03
C CYS A 63 -17.20 -12.78 -2.49
N GLU A 64 -16.20 -12.49 -3.32
CA GLU A 64 -14.80 -12.55 -2.94
C GLU A 64 -14.06 -11.28 -3.35
N SER A 65 -13.03 -10.95 -2.59
CA SER A 65 -12.16 -9.80 -2.85
C SER A 65 -10.89 -10.23 -3.57
N ILE A 66 -10.68 -9.72 -4.78
CA ILE A 66 -9.49 -9.96 -5.59
C ILE A 66 -8.61 -8.72 -5.55
N PHE A 67 -7.35 -8.87 -5.12
CA PHE A 67 -6.39 -7.79 -5.12
C PHE A 67 -5.74 -7.63 -6.50
N ASN A 68 -5.90 -6.46 -7.11
CA ASN A 68 -5.19 -6.11 -8.34
C ASN A 68 -3.89 -5.36 -8.00
N LYS A 69 -2.77 -6.02 -8.27
CA LYS A 69 -1.42 -5.44 -8.06
C LYS A 69 -1.05 -4.34 -9.05
N GLU A 70 -1.61 -4.35 -10.26
CA GLU A 70 -1.31 -3.31 -11.27
C GLU A 70 -1.94 -1.97 -10.89
N THR A 71 -3.16 -2.00 -10.36
CA THR A 71 -3.90 -0.81 -9.94
C THR A 71 -3.79 -0.53 -8.46
N CYS A 72 -3.16 -1.42 -7.68
CA CYS A 72 -3.10 -1.35 -6.22
C CYS A 72 -4.49 -1.15 -5.61
N SER A 73 -5.43 -2.04 -5.91
CA SER A 73 -6.82 -1.92 -5.44
C SER A 73 -7.49 -3.28 -5.31
N TYR A 74 -8.38 -3.42 -4.33
CA TYR A 74 -9.27 -4.56 -4.24
C TYR A 74 -10.50 -4.38 -5.15
N LYS A 75 -10.89 -5.46 -5.81
CA LYS A 75 -12.19 -5.60 -6.49
C LYS A 75 -12.98 -6.68 -5.78
N VAL A 76 -14.24 -6.41 -5.45
CA VAL A 76 -15.13 -7.42 -4.87
C VAL A 76 -16.09 -7.89 -5.96
N VAL A 77 -16.08 -9.19 -6.24
CA VAL A 77 -16.86 -9.80 -7.33
C VAL A 77 -17.63 -11.02 -6.82
N GLU A 78 -18.68 -11.44 -7.53
CA GLU A 78 -19.40 -12.68 -7.19
C GLU A 78 -18.48 -13.90 -7.35
N LYS A 79 -18.55 -14.86 -6.44
CA LYS A 79 -17.77 -16.12 -6.51
C LYS A 79 -18.18 -17.00 -7.69
N ASP A 80 -19.47 -16.99 -8.03
CA ASP A 80 -20.00 -17.77 -9.15
C ASP A 80 -19.68 -17.13 -10.50
N ASP A 81 -19.56 -15.80 -10.53
CA ASP A 81 -19.32 -15.01 -11.73
C ASP A 81 -18.45 -13.78 -11.44
N HIS A 82 -17.14 -13.93 -11.62
CA HIS A 82 -16.14 -12.89 -11.35
C HIS A 82 -16.28 -11.66 -12.27
N SER A 83 -17.19 -11.69 -13.25
CA SER A 83 -17.48 -10.55 -14.11
C SER A 83 -18.51 -9.58 -13.51
N LYS A 84 -19.23 -9.99 -12.45
CA LYS A 84 -20.13 -9.10 -11.70
C LYS A 84 -19.47 -8.56 -10.44
N GLU A 85 -19.50 -7.25 -10.29
CA GLU A 85 -19.03 -6.57 -9.07
C GLU A 85 -20.09 -6.66 -7.98
N CYS A 86 -19.66 -6.97 -6.76
CA CYS A 86 -20.53 -6.98 -5.59
C CYS A 86 -20.57 -5.62 -4.89
N PRO A 87 -21.72 -5.24 -4.30
CA PRO A 87 -21.81 -4.02 -3.52
C PRO A 87 -20.95 -4.13 -2.25
N VAL A 88 -20.08 -3.14 -2.06
CA VAL A 88 -19.27 -2.97 -0.84
C VAL A 88 -19.84 -1.80 -0.06
N HIS A 89 -20.16 -2.03 1.21
CA HIS A 89 -20.78 -1.04 2.10
C HIS A 89 -19.75 -0.21 2.86
N SER A 90 -18.55 -0.75 3.09
CA SER A 90 -17.47 -0.03 3.77
C SER A 90 -16.10 -0.38 3.23
N TRP A 91 -15.19 0.60 3.28
CA TRP A 91 -13.80 0.45 2.91
C TRP A 91 -12.93 0.88 4.09
N VAL A 92 -11.94 0.08 4.43
CA VAL A 92 -10.94 0.34 5.47
C VAL A 92 -9.64 0.68 4.77
N GLY A 93 -9.21 1.92 4.92
CA GLY A 93 -8.15 2.50 4.12
C GLY A 93 -7.50 3.62 4.83
#